data_AF-A0A2S9G329-F1
#
_entry.id   AF-A0A2S9G329-F1
#
_cell.length_a   1.000
_cell.length_b   1.000
_cell.length_c   1.000
_cell.angle_alpha   90.00
_cell.angle_beta   90.00
_cell.angle_gamma   90.00
#
_symmetry.space_group_name_H-M   'P 1'
#
loop_
_entity.id
_entity.type
_entity.pdbx_description
1 polymer ?
#
loop_
_entity_poly.entity_id
_entity_poly.type
_entity_poly.pdbx_seq_one_letter_code
_entity_poly.pdbx_strand_id
1 'polypeptide(L)'
;MSTPTMDDAAKVLADPTAYADDARLHAALAHLRAKQPVAWVDQKPYRPFWAVTKHADIMAIERANDLFLSSPRSLLATAQA
;
A
#
# COMPACT_ATOMS: atom_id res chain seq x y z
N MET A 1 -4.90 -3.92 -20.20
CA MET A 1 -4.33 -3.04 -19.17
C MET A 1 -2.99 -3.63 -18.77
N SER A 2 -1.89 -2.91 -18.96
CA SER A 2 -0.57 -3.38 -18.53
C SER A 2 -0.53 -3.48 -17.02
N THR A 3 -0.06 -4.60 -16.48
CA THR A 3 0.18 -4.75 -15.03
C THR A 3 1.13 -3.64 -14.60
N PRO A 4 0.79 -2.80 -13.61
CA PRO A 4 1.74 -1.83 -13.08
C PRO A 4 2.97 -2.59 -12.59
N THR A 5 4.15 -2.23 -13.08
CA THR A 5 5.39 -2.76 -12.52
C THR A 5 5.49 -2.29 -11.07
N MET A 6 5.56 -3.24 -10.13
CA MET A 6 5.64 -2.94 -8.70
C MET A 6 6.97 -2.28 -8.37
N ASP A 7 6.93 -1.16 -7.63
CA ASP A 7 8.12 -0.55 -7.02
C ASP A 7 8.58 -1.39 -5.83
N ASP A 8 9.86 -1.77 -5.81
CA ASP A 8 10.44 -2.59 -4.75
C ASP A 8 10.30 -1.96 -3.36
N ALA A 9 10.28 -0.63 -3.27
CA ALA A 9 10.05 0.07 -2.01
C ALA A 9 8.67 -0.24 -1.42
N ALA A 10 7.68 -0.60 -2.24
CA ALA A 10 6.33 -0.91 -1.77
C ALA A 10 6.24 -2.27 -1.03
N LYS A 11 7.22 -3.16 -1.22
CA LYS A 11 7.26 -4.48 -0.56
C LYS A 11 7.26 -4.39 0.96
N VAL A 12 7.84 -3.33 1.54
CA VAL A 12 7.91 -3.15 3.00
C VAL A 12 6.54 -3.12 3.66
N LEU A 13 5.50 -2.69 2.93
CA LEU A 13 4.13 -2.62 3.45
C LEU A 13 3.51 -4.02 3.67
N ALA A 14 4.03 -5.03 2.97
CA ALA A 14 3.63 -6.43 3.08
C ALA A 14 4.69 -7.31 3.78
N ASP A 15 5.75 -6.70 4.34
CA ASP A 15 6.80 -7.39 5.08
C ASP A 15 6.69 -7.02 6.58
N PRO A 16 6.20 -7.93 7.45
CA PRO A 16 6.06 -7.66 8.87
C PRO A 16 7.37 -7.24 9.55
N THR A 17 8.52 -7.71 9.05
CA THR A 17 9.82 -7.37 9.64
C THR A 17 10.22 -5.93 9.37
N ALA A 18 9.59 -5.25 8.41
CA ALA A 18 9.86 -3.83 8.12
C ALA A 18 9.35 -2.92 9.24
N TYR A 19 8.28 -3.33 9.92
CA TYR A 19 7.71 -2.59 11.05
C TYR A 19 8.56 -2.71 12.33
N ALA A 20 9.61 -3.54 12.32
CA ALA A 20 10.63 -3.60 13.37
C ALA A 20 11.92 -2.84 12.99
N ASP A 21 11.98 -2.26 11.79
CA ASP A 21 13.11 -1.50 11.25
C ASP A 21 12.62 -0.15 10.70
N ASP A 22 12.48 0.82 11.61
CA ASP A 22 11.96 2.15 11.30
C ASP A 22 12.74 2.85 10.18
N ALA A 23 14.07 2.66 10.13
CA ALA A 23 14.92 3.30 9.13
C ALA A 23 14.58 2.76 7.72
N ARG A 24 14.47 1.44 7.58
CA ARG A 24 14.07 0.81 6.31
C ARG A 24 12.66 1.20 5.90
N LEU A 25 11.70 1.17 6.82
CA LEU A 25 10.31 1.52 6.55
C LEU A 25 10.19 2.99 6.11
N HIS A 26 10.80 3.91 6.84
CA HIS A 26 10.72 5.34 6.53
C HIS A 26 11.43 5.71 5.23
N ALA A 27 12.57 5.10 4.92
CA ALA A 27 13.27 5.32 3.66
C ALA A 27 12.40 4.90 2.46
N ALA A 28 11.78 3.72 2.54
CA ALA A 28 10.87 3.23 1.51
C ALA A 28 9.63 4.14 1.35
N LEU A 29 8.99 4.52 2.45
CA LEU A 29 7.83 5.43 2.41
C LEU A 29 8.19 6.82 1.85
N ALA A 30 9.40 7.33 2.13
CA ALA A 30 9.87 8.60 1.57
C ALA A 30 10.07 8.50 0.05
N HIS A 31 10.66 7.41 -0.43
CA HIS A 31 10.81 7.14 -1.86
C HIS A 31 9.45 7.07 -2.56
N LEU A 32 8.50 6.30 -2.02
CA LEU A 32 7.15 6.17 -2.60
C LEU A 32 6.44 7.52 -2.69
N ARG A 33 6.44 8.33 -1.61
CA ARG A 33 5.84 9.67 -1.65
C ARG A 33 6.42 10.57 -2.74
N ALA A 34 7.72 10.43 -3.02
CA ALA A 34 8.42 11.26 -4.00
C ALA A 34 8.26 10.75 -5.45
N LYS A 35 8.18 9.44 -5.66
CA LYS A 35 8.28 8.81 -6.98
C LYS A 35 7.01 8.11 -7.43
N GLN A 36 6.37 7.35 -6.56
CA GLN A 36 5.18 6.54 -6.85
C GLN A 36 4.19 6.58 -5.65
N PRO A 37 3.47 7.70 -5.45
CA PRO A 37 2.68 7.91 -4.25
C PRO A 37 1.45 7.02 -4.13
N VAL A 38 1.00 6.48 -5.28
CA VAL A 38 -0.02 5.43 -5.40
C VAL A 38 0.65 4.26 -6.09
N ALA A 39 1.03 3.24 -5.32
CA ALA A 39 1.80 2.09 -5.80
C ALA A 39 0.99 0.80 -5.76
N TRP A 40 1.10 -0.03 -6.79
CA TRP A 40 0.52 -1.37 -6.80
C TRP A 40 1.44 -2.33 -6.06
N VAL A 41 0.91 -3.04 -5.07
CA VAL A 41 1.64 -4.03 -4.26
C VAL A 41 1.10 -5.41 -4.58
N ASP A 42 1.92 -6.23 -5.22
CA ASP A 42 1.66 -7.65 -5.46
C ASP A 42 2.75 -8.47 -4.77
N GLN A 43 2.50 -8.78 -3.49
CA GLN A 43 3.43 -9.49 -2.63
C GLN A 43 2.73 -10.64 -1.91
N LYS A 44 3.13 -11.86 -2.23
CA LYS A 44 2.63 -13.08 -1.58
C LYS A 44 2.94 -13.06 -0.08
N PRO A 45 2.05 -13.58 0.79
CA PRO A 45 0.83 -14.34 0.47
C PRO A 45 -0.44 -13.47 0.31
N TYR A 46 -0.31 -12.14 0.36
CA TYR A 46 -1.45 -11.23 0.40
C TYR A 46 -2.11 -11.04 -0.96
N ARG A 47 -3.42 -10.74 -0.96
CA ARG A 47 -4.13 -10.21 -2.13
C ARG A 47 -3.47 -8.88 -2.52
N PRO A 48 -3.25 -8.64 -3.83
CA PRO A 48 -2.68 -7.39 -4.26
C PRO A 48 -3.53 -6.18 -3.85
N PHE A 49 -2.87 -5.07 -3.53
CA PHE A 49 -3.52 -3.86 -3.05
C PHE A 49 -2.79 -2.59 -3.52
N TRP A 50 -3.47 -1.46 -3.39
CA TRP A 50 -2.90 -0.14 -3.66
C TRP A 50 -2.35 0.47 -2.36
N ALA A 51 -1.09 0.85 -2.36
CA ALA A 51 -0.47 1.64 -1.32
C ALA A 51 -0.63 3.13 -1.61
N VAL A 52 -1.34 3.85 -0.73
CA VAL A 52 -1.54 5.30 -0.82
C VAL A 52 -0.69 5.96 0.27
N THR A 53 0.28 6.77 -0.14
CA THR A 53 1.35 7.22 0.78
C THR A 53 1.34 8.73 1.07
N LYS A 54 0.52 9.51 0.37
CA LYS A 54 0.38 10.95 0.60
C LYS A 54 -0.85 11.26 1.44
N HIS A 55 -0.66 12.14 2.42
CA HIS A 55 -1.74 12.62 3.29
C HIS A 55 -2.95 13.17 2.51
N ALA A 56 -2.72 13.97 1.46
CA ALA A 56 -3.81 14.54 0.66
C ALA A 56 -4.69 13.46 0.01
N ASP A 57 -4.07 12.39 -0.51
CA ASP A 57 -4.77 11.28 -1.17
C ASP A 57 -5.53 10.42 -0.15
N ILE A 58 -4.92 10.15 1.01
CA ILE A 58 -5.58 9.46 2.15
C ILE A 58 -6.84 10.24 2.55
N MET A 59 -6.70 11.54 2.80
CA MET A 59 -7.81 12.40 3.21
C MET A 59 -8.88 12.55 2.12
N ALA A 60 -8.54 12.38 0.84
CA ALA A 60 -9.51 12.38 -0.25
C ALA A 60 -10.32 11.07 -0.24
N ILE A 61 -9.66 9.92 -0.08
CA ILE A 61 -10.28 8.59 -0.01
C ILE A 61 -11.20 8.49 1.20
N GLU A 62 -10.75 8.89 2.39
CA GLU A 62 -11.52 8.80 3.62
C GLU A 62 -12.82 9.63 3.60
N ARG A 63 -12.84 10.73 2.83
CA ARG A 63 -14.05 11.57 2.68
C ARG A 63 -15.05 11.01 1.67
N ALA A 64 -14.60 10.24 0.68
CA ALA A 64 -15.44 9.65 -0.37
C ALA A 64 -15.92 8.23 0.03
N ASN A 65 -16.58 8.11 1.19
CA ASN A 65 -17.00 6.81 1.76
C ASN A 65 -18.14 6.12 0.99
N ASP A 66 -18.84 6.84 0.11
CA ASP A 66 -19.78 6.31 -0.86
C ASP A 66 -19.08 5.56 -2.01
N LEU A 67 -17.84 5.94 -2.32
CA LEU A 67 -17.00 5.30 -3.33
C LEU A 67 -16.04 4.26 -2.73
N PHE A 68 -15.40 4.59 -1.59
CA PHE A 68 -14.41 3.75 -0.92
C PHE A 68 -14.97 3.15 0.36
N LEU A 69 -15.44 1.92 0.25
CA LEU A 69 -16.02 1.18 1.38
C LEU A 69 -14.95 0.72 2.37
N SER A 70 -15.23 0.85 3.67
CA SER A 70 -14.36 0.37 4.76
C SER A 70 -14.47 -1.15 5.01
N SER A 71 -15.51 -1.79 4.47
CA SER A 71 -15.76 -3.23 4.56
C SER A 71 -16.08 -3.79 3.16
N PRO A 72 -15.83 -5.09 2.89
CA PRO A 72 -15.44 -6.15 3.81
C PRO A 72 -13.91 -6.35 3.99
N ARG A 73 -13.06 -5.55 3.32
CA ARG A 73 -11.59 -5.76 3.30
C ARG A 73 -10.84 -4.66 4.06
N SER A 74 -10.92 -4.70 5.38
CA SER A 74 -10.25 -3.74 6.27
C SER A 74 -8.81 -4.11 6.65
N LEU A 75 -8.39 -5.35 6.39
CA LEU A 75 -7.06 -5.88 6.69
C LEU A 75 -6.43 -6.51 5.44
N LEU A 76 -5.10 -6.64 5.45
CA LEU A 76 -4.41 -7.44 4.43
C LEU A 76 -4.88 -8.90 4.54
N ALA A 77 -5.58 -9.37 3.52
CA ALA A 77 -6.09 -10.73 3.42
C ALA A 77 -5.19 -11.57 2.51
N THR A 78 -5.06 -12.86 2.78
CA THR A 78 -4.35 -13.79 1.87
C THR A 78 -5.13 -13.99 0.57
N ALA A 79 -4.45 -14.37 -0.50
CA ALA A 79 -5.09 -14.60 -1.80
C ALA A 79 -6.22 -15.66 -1.78
N GLN A 80 -6.16 -16.62 -0.83
CA GLN A 80 -7.17 -17.67 -0.66
C GLN A 80 -8.33 -17.31 0.27
N ALA A 81 -8.29 -16.16 0.97
CA ALA A 81 -9.34 -15.74 1.89
C ALA A 81 -10.55 -15.09 1.18
#